data_AF-A0A3S8ZPZ5-F1
#
_entry.id   AF-A0A3S8ZPZ5-F1
#
_cell.length_a   1.000
_cell.length_b   1.000
_cell.length_c   1.000
_cell.angle_alpha   90.00
_cell.angle_beta   90.00
_cell.angle_gamma   90.00
#
_symmetry.space_group_name_H-M   'P 1'
#
loop_
_entity.id
_entity.type
_entity.pdbx_description
1 polymer ?
#
loop_
_entity_poly.entity_id
_entity_poly.type
_entity_poly.pdbx_seq_one_letter_code
_entity_poly.pdbx_strand_id
1 'polypeptide(L)'
;MNTAYSNEELKSFIEDLVKKEWESKKNGILLSKLGDEVKKNFSLNKSEDKFKLSEFINNEMNKCVKIIISPKNKIIRVVVPVGMDEELDGVNVFPGKNEKKIKCDLRSSANENGKVLEFNYLRNLVKIAFEMDLPEGKKRILNVANKVSYRNVGHDYENKESERDIDAKLINKTDSDEELLSKVLEWANSNNVDPNLLFVRPDLPPYKENIRSKNNINNNESLMHEIISALSEEQLSRVVLPLDVIKKLMGR
;
A
#
# COMPACT_ATOMS: atom_id res chain seq x y z
N MET A 1 38.74 8.86 2.01
CA MET A 1 39.43 7.56 1.89
C MET A 1 38.36 6.48 2.06
N ASN A 2 37.94 5.83 0.98
CA ASN A 2 36.97 4.72 1.04
C ASN A 2 37.79 3.44 1.15
N THR A 3 37.90 2.90 2.37
CA THR A 3 38.42 1.55 2.58
C THR A 3 37.44 0.57 1.95
N ALA A 4 37.92 -0.20 0.97
CA ALA A 4 37.18 -1.34 0.46
C ALA A 4 37.09 -2.36 1.61
N TYR A 5 35.92 -2.46 2.23
CA TYR A 5 35.69 -3.42 3.30
C TYR A 5 35.65 -4.85 2.73
N SER A 6 36.15 -5.80 3.51
CA SER A 6 36.10 -7.21 3.17
C SER A 6 34.68 -7.77 3.34
N ASN A 7 34.32 -8.76 2.53
CA ASN A 7 33.02 -9.44 2.64
C ASN A 7 32.81 -10.08 4.04
N GLU A 8 33.89 -10.42 4.74
CA GLU A 8 33.83 -11.00 6.09
C GLU A 8 33.38 -9.96 7.13
N GLU A 9 33.87 -8.72 7.03
CA GLU A 9 33.43 -7.62 7.91
C GLU A 9 31.95 -7.32 7.73
N LEU A 10 31.45 -7.35 6.49
CA LEU A 10 30.03 -7.17 6.19
C LEU A 10 29.17 -8.30 6.79
N LYS A 11 29.63 -9.55 6.70
CA LYS A 11 28.93 -10.71 7.29
C LYS A 11 28.85 -10.59 8.79
N SER A 12 29.97 -10.33 9.45
CA SER A 12 30.02 -10.16 10.92
C SER A 12 29.08 -9.04 11.34
N PHE A 13 29.11 -7.90 10.65
CA PHE A 13 28.24 -6.76 10.97
C PHE A 13 26.75 -7.10 10.86
N ILE A 14 26.33 -7.76 9.76
CA ILE A 14 24.93 -8.15 9.59
C ILE A 14 24.52 -9.16 10.67
N GLU A 15 25.37 -10.14 10.96
CA GLU A 15 25.10 -11.16 11.97
C GLU A 15 24.95 -10.55 13.37
N ASP A 16 25.87 -9.68 13.77
CA ASP A 16 25.84 -8.99 15.07
C ASP A 16 24.60 -8.12 15.22
N LEU A 17 24.20 -7.42 14.15
CA LEU A 17 23.04 -6.54 14.16
C LEU A 17 21.74 -7.33 14.28
N VAL A 18 21.62 -8.45 13.55
CA VAL A 18 20.48 -9.36 13.64
C VAL A 18 20.40 -10.02 15.02
N LYS A 19 21.53 -10.52 15.55
CA LYS A 19 21.60 -11.12 16.91
C LYS A 19 21.20 -10.12 17.98
N LYS A 20 21.75 -8.90 17.94
CA LYS A 20 21.47 -7.83 18.90
C LYS A 20 19.99 -7.44 18.93
N GLU A 21 19.37 -7.24 17.76
CA GLU A 21 17.94 -6.89 17.68
C GLU A 21 17.07 -8.04 18.20
N TRP A 22 17.45 -9.29 17.87
CA TRP A 22 16.75 -10.49 18.34
C TRP A 22 16.85 -10.70 19.85
N GLU A 23 18.04 -10.56 20.43
CA GLU A 23 18.26 -10.70 21.87
C GLU A 23 17.54 -9.60 22.66
N SER A 24 17.55 -8.37 22.16
CA SER A 24 16.93 -7.22 22.82
C SER A 24 15.41 -7.22 22.77
N LYS A 25 14.82 -7.55 21.61
CA LYS A 25 13.38 -7.35 21.37
C LYS A 25 12.61 -8.62 21.08
N LYS A 26 13.31 -9.75 20.90
CA LYS A 26 12.73 -11.02 20.41
C LYS A 26 11.99 -10.86 19.07
N ASN A 27 12.44 -9.92 18.24
CA ASN A 27 11.84 -9.59 16.94
C ASN A 27 12.88 -9.67 15.84
N GLY A 28 12.46 -10.05 14.63
CA GLY A 28 13.30 -9.97 13.43
C GLY A 28 13.52 -8.54 12.98
N ILE A 29 14.64 -8.29 12.31
CA ILE A 29 14.92 -6.97 11.73
C ILE A 29 14.36 -6.89 10.32
N LEU A 30 13.67 -5.79 10.00
CA LEU A 30 13.21 -5.53 8.63
C LEU A 30 14.40 -5.46 7.67
N LEU A 31 14.29 -6.16 6.54
CA LEU A 31 15.33 -6.18 5.50
C LEU A 31 15.63 -4.77 4.96
N SER A 32 14.61 -3.91 4.89
CA SER A 32 14.80 -2.50 4.51
C SER A 32 15.68 -1.75 5.52
N LYS A 33 15.37 -1.87 6.81
CA LYS A 33 16.14 -1.27 7.91
C LYS A 33 17.58 -1.80 7.94
N LEU A 34 17.75 -3.12 7.76
CA LEU A 34 19.08 -3.73 7.64
C LEU A 34 19.85 -3.16 6.44
N GLY A 35 19.18 -3.00 5.30
CA GLY A 35 19.76 -2.37 4.11
C GLY A 35 20.20 -0.94 4.33
N ASP A 36 19.44 -0.15 5.11
CA ASP A 36 19.81 1.22 5.45
C ASP A 36 21.02 1.26 6.39
N GLU A 37 21.08 0.38 7.39
CA GLU A 37 22.23 0.29 8.31
C GLU A 37 23.51 -0.19 7.59
N VAL A 38 23.40 -1.15 6.68
CA VAL A 38 24.53 -1.59 5.85
C VAL A 38 25.02 -0.43 4.98
N LYS A 39 24.13 0.32 4.31
CA LYS A 39 24.53 1.46 3.47
C LYS A 39 25.19 2.59 4.25
N LYS A 40 24.84 2.79 5.53
CA LYS A 40 25.47 3.80 6.39
C LYS A 40 26.90 3.43 6.77
N ASN A 41 27.14 2.14 7.04
CA ASN A 41 28.43 1.67 7.56
C ASN A 41 29.37 1.15 6.46
N PHE A 42 28.81 0.73 5.32
CA PHE A 42 29.56 0.16 4.20
C PHE A 42 29.28 0.93 2.92
N SER A 43 30.35 1.41 2.29
CA SER A 43 30.30 1.93 0.93
C SER A 43 30.20 0.75 -0.04
N LEU A 44 28.97 0.31 -0.31
CA LEU A 44 28.73 -0.70 -1.35
C LEU A 44 29.12 -0.08 -2.71
N ASN A 45 30.22 -0.55 -3.29
CA ASN A 45 30.69 -0.09 -4.59
C ASN A 45 29.59 -0.34 -5.63
N LYS A 46 29.02 0.74 -6.17
CA LYS A 46 27.93 0.69 -7.16
C LYS A 46 28.36 0.17 -8.53
N SER A 47 29.64 -0.15 -8.72
CA SER A 47 30.26 -0.35 -10.04
C SER A 47 30.20 -1.77 -10.57
N GLU A 48 29.87 -2.78 -9.76
CA GLU A 48 29.72 -4.16 -10.22
C GLU A 48 28.36 -4.70 -9.75
N ASP A 49 27.49 -4.95 -10.73
CA ASP A 49 26.17 -5.60 -10.66
C ASP A 49 25.36 -5.48 -9.36
N LYS A 50 24.34 -4.60 -9.39
CA LYS A 50 23.08 -4.63 -8.60
C LYS A 50 23.18 -5.46 -7.30
N PHE A 51 24.02 -5.03 -6.36
CA PHE A 51 24.13 -5.70 -5.07
C PHE A 51 22.76 -5.67 -4.34
N LYS A 52 22.06 -6.80 -4.33
CA LYS A 52 20.83 -6.99 -3.59
C LYS A 52 21.16 -7.70 -2.29
N LEU A 53 20.97 -7.00 -1.18
CA LEU A 53 21.21 -7.54 0.16
C LEU A 53 20.46 -8.88 0.41
N SER A 54 19.25 -9.04 -0.16
CA SER A 54 18.52 -10.31 -0.07
C SER A 54 19.22 -11.48 -0.75
N GLU A 55 19.84 -11.23 -1.91
CA GLU A 55 20.57 -12.27 -2.65
C GLU A 55 21.87 -12.61 -1.93
N PHE A 56 22.58 -11.58 -1.44
CA PHE A 56 23.78 -11.78 -0.61
C PHE A 56 23.49 -12.63 0.64
N ILE A 57 22.44 -12.30 1.39
CA ILE A 57 22.06 -13.06 2.59
C ILE A 57 21.72 -14.51 2.23
N ASN A 58 20.92 -14.74 1.19
CA ASN A 58 20.52 -16.08 0.78
C ASN A 58 21.68 -16.93 0.24
N ASN A 59 22.64 -16.32 -0.44
CA ASN A 59 23.75 -17.03 -1.05
C ASN A 59 24.92 -17.24 -0.08
N GLU A 60 25.25 -16.23 0.72
CA GLU A 60 26.48 -16.23 1.51
C GLU A 60 26.27 -16.37 3.02
N MET A 61 25.07 -16.06 3.53
CA MET A 61 24.79 -16.03 4.98
C MET A 61 23.67 -16.98 5.42
N ASN A 62 23.20 -17.87 4.52
CA ASN A 62 22.10 -18.80 4.80
C ASN A 62 22.33 -19.76 5.97
N LYS A 63 23.58 -19.91 6.43
CA LYS A 63 23.94 -20.70 7.62
C LYS A 63 23.78 -19.91 8.93
N CYS A 64 23.87 -18.59 8.89
CA CYS A 64 23.84 -17.74 10.09
C CYS A 64 22.48 -17.03 10.25
N VAL A 65 21.92 -16.55 9.14
CA VAL A 65 20.67 -15.79 9.13
C VAL A 65 19.74 -16.29 8.02
N LYS A 66 18.43 -16.19 8.25
CA LYS A 66 17.38 -16.53 7.29
C LYS A 66 16.44 -15.34 7.07
N ILE A 67 15.91 -15.24 5.85
CA ILE A 67 14.89 -14.24 5.49
C ILE A 67 13.52 -14.91 5.58
N ILE A 68 12.64 -14.35 6.40
CA ILE A 68 11.24 -14.77 6.51
C ILE A 68 10.37 -13.70 5.84
N ILE A 69 9.40 -14.15 5.04
CA ILE A 69 8.43 -13.30 4.36
C ILE A 69 7.12 -13.35 5.13
N SER A 70 6.50 -12.19 5.37
CA SER A 70 5.22 -12.16 6.08
C SER A 70 4.13 -12.86 5.28
N PRO A 71 3.35 -13.78 5.89
CA PRO A 71 2.23 -14.43 5.21
C PRO A 71 1.11 -13.42 4.90
N LYS A 72 0.98 -12.35 5.70
CA LYS A 72 -0.03 -11.30 5.50
C LYS A 72 0.39 -10.28 4.43
N ASN A 73 1.69 -10.00 4.30
CA ASN A 73 2.19 -9.01 3.35
C ASN A 73 3.56 -9.41 2.79
N LYS A 74 3.60 -9.87 1.54
CA LYS A 74 4.82 -10.33 0.84
C LYS A 74 5.92 -9.25 0.70
N ILE A 75 5.59 -7.98 0.90
CA ILE A 75 6.54 -6.86 0.90
C ILE A 75 7.37 -6.87 2.19
N ILE A 76 6.78 -7.31 3.30
CA ILE A 76 7.44 -7.34 4.59
C ILE A 76 8.36 -8.56 4.64
N ARG A 77 9.66 -8.30 4.64
CA ARG A 77 10.73 -9.28 4.76
C ARG A 77 11.54 -8.96 6.00
N VAL A 78 11.70 -9.94 6.88
CA VAL A 78 12.49 -9.83 8.11
C VAL A 78 13.63 -10.83 8.07
N VAL A 79 14.75 -10.44 8.66
CA VAL A 79 15.95 -11.26 8.80
C VAL A 79 16.05 -11.70 10.26
N VAL A 80 16.25 -12.99 10.48
CA VAL A 80 16.38 -13.60 11.81
C VAL A 80 17.56 -14.58 11.85
N PRO A 81 18.08 -14.93 13.04
CA PRO A 81 19.07 -15.99 13.16
C PRO A 81 18.54 -17.36 12.70
N VAL A 82 19.40 -18.18 12.11
CA VAL A 82 19.10 -19.59 11.79
C VAL A 82 18.96 -20.38 13.11
N GLY A 83 18.05 -21.36 13.14
CA GLY A 83 17.76 -22.17 14.33
C GLY A 83 16.73 -21.56 15.29
N MET A 84 16.16 -20.41 14.95
CA MET A 84 14.99 -19.87 15.66
C MET A 84 13.71 -20.35 14.97
N ASP A 85 12.88 -21.06 15.73
CA ASP A 85 11.60 -21.60 15.24
C ASP A 85 10.60 -20.47 14.97
N GLU A 86 9.94 -20.56 13.82
CA GLU A 86 8.87 -19.64 13.39
C GLU A 86 7.56 -19.87 14.17
N GLU A 87 7.46 -21.01 14.85
CA GLU A 87 6.28 -21.50 15.57
C GLU A 87 6.43 -21.45 17.10
N LEU A 88 7.46 -20.79 17.64
CA LEU A 88 7.53 -20.57 19.08
C LEU A 88 6.39 -19.64 19.50
N ASP A 89 5.33 -20.24 20.04
CA ASP A 89 4.17 -19.61 20.66
C ASP A 89 4.56 -18.31 21.38
N GLY A 90 4.21 -17.17 20.77
CA GLY A 90 4.38 -15.85 21.38
C GLY A 90 5.55 -15.00 20.89
N VAL A 91 6.44 -15.49 20.01
CA VAL A 91 7.50 -14.66 19.42
C VAL A 91 6.96 -13.93 18.18
N ASN A 92 6.75 -12.61 18.29
CA ASN A 92 6.28 -11.80 17.18
C ASN A 92 7.46 -11.48 16.24
N VAL A 93 7.81 -12.44 15.38
CA VAL A 93 8.95 -12.37 14.45
C VAL A 93 8.90 -11.10 13.59
N PHE A 94 7.71 -10.65 13.24
CA PHE A 94 7.51 -9.38 12.57
C PHE A 94 7.43 -8.31 13.65
N PRO A 95 8.21 -7.21 13.52
CA PRO A 95 8.01 -6.06 14.38
C PRO A 95 6.62 -5.51 14.09
N GLY A 96 5.64 -5.98 14.85
CA GLY A 96 4.46 -5.20 15.09
C GLY A 96 4.99 -3.89 15.64
N LYS A 97 4.70 -2.77 14.97
CA LYS A 97 4.32 -1.61 15.78
C LYS A 97 3.43 -2.19 16.85
N ASN A 98 3.73 -1.99 18.12
CA ASN A 98 2.76 -2.26 19.16
C ASN A 98 1.46 -1.66 18.64
N GLU A 99 0.59 -2.48 18.08
CA GLU A 99 -0.81 -2.23 17.97
C GLU A 99 -1.14 -2.17 19.45
N LYS A 100 -0.96 -1.00 20.05
CA LYS A 100 -1.86 -0.56 21.09
C LYS A 100 -3.19 -0.75 20.40
N LYS A 101 -3.78 -1.93 20.59
CA LYS A 101 -5.20 -2.16 20.52
C LYS A 101 -5.73 -1.19 21.55
N ILE A 102 -5.83 0.07 21.15
CA ILE A 102 -6.78 0.97 21.72
C ILE A 102 -8.08 0.24 21.41
N LYS A 103 -8.54 -0.55 22.37
CA LYS A 103 -9.92 -0.98 22.44
C LYS A 103 -10.71 0.30 22.66
N CYS A 104 -10.79 1.15 21.64
CA CYS A 104 -11.91 2.05 21.56
C CYS A 104 -13.06 1.14 21.19
N ASP A 105 -14.04 1.07 22.08
CA ASP A 105 -15.34 0.47 21.83
C ASP A 105 -16.05 1.25 20.71
N LEU A 106 -15.53 1.18 19.48
CA LEU A 106 -16.16 1.67 18.26
C LEU A 106 -17.15 0.61 17.79
N ARG A 107 -18.12 0.29 18.65
CA ARG A 107 -19.30 -0.52 18.28
C ARG A 107 -20.35 0.28 17.49
N SER A 108 -20.08 1.54 17.16
CA SER A 108 -21.12 2.44 16.62
C SER A 108 -20.94 2.87 15.17
N SER A 109 -20.01 2.29 14.41
CA SER A 109 -19.89 2.59 12.98
C SER A 109 -19.40 1.39 12.19
N ALA A 110 -20.08 0.26 12.38
CA ALA A 110 -20.00 -0.85 11.45
C ALA A 110 -20.65 -0.41 10.13
N ASN A 111 -19.99 -0.66 9.00
CA ASN A 111 -20.70 -0.62 7.72
C ASN A 111 -21.82 -1.67 7.71
N GLU A 112 -22.69 -1.64 6.70
CA GLU A 112 -23.81 -2.60 6.53
C GLU A 112 -23.37 -4.08 6.57
N ASN A 113 -22.05 -4.35 6.48
CA ASN A 113 -21.42 -5.66 6.53
C ASN A 113 -20.68 -5.97 7.85
N GLY A 114 -20.84 -5.16 8.91
CA GLY A 114 -20.26 -5.47 10.24
C GLY A 114 -18.75 -5.20 10.39
N LYS A 115 -18.07 -4.62 9.40
CA LYS A 115 -16.63 -4.29 9.49
C LYS A 115 -16.43 -2.92 10.15
N VAL A 116 -15.58 -2.89 11.17
CA VAL A 116 -15.13 -1.67 11.88
C VAL A 116 -14.18 -0.90 10.98
N LEU A 117 -14.54 0.34 10.63
CA LEU A 117 -13.65 1.25 9.90
C LEU A 117 -12.60 1.82 10.86
N GLU A 118 -11.34 1.40 10.73
CA GLU A 118 -10.26 1.98 11.53
C GLU A 118 -9.67 3.24 10.87
N PHE A 119 -9.32 4.22 11.69
CA PHE A 119 -8.72 5.49 11.25
C PHE A 119 -7.44 5.33 10.42
N ASN A 120 -6.64 4.29 10.71
CA ASN A 120 -5.39 3.99 10.01
C ASN A 120 -5.56 3.76 8.49
N TYR A 121 -6.80 3.55 8.05
CA TYR A 121 -7.12 3.35 6.65
C TYR A 121 -7.54 4.63 5.95
N LEU A 122 -7.70 5.77 6.61
CA LEU A 122 -8.09 6.99 5.91
C LEU A 122 -7.02 7.38 4.88
N ARG A 123 -7.42 7.61 3.62
CA ARG A 123 -6.45 8.03 2.58
C ARG A 123 -5.80 9.35 3.01
N ASN A 124 -4.47 9.43 2.97
CA ASN A 124 -3.70 10.62 3.37
C ASN A 124 -4.22 11.92 2.72
N LEU A 125 -4.66 11.86 1.46
CA LEU A 125 -5.20 13.03 0.75
C LEU A 125 -6.52 13.53 1.35
N VAL A 126 -7.34 12.64 1.91
CA VAL A 126 -8.55 13.02 2.66
C VAL A 126 -8.16 13.66 3.98
N LYS A 127 -7.22 13.07 4.72
CA LYS A 127 -6.69 13.66 5.96
C LYS A 127 -6.20 15.10 5.74
N ILE A 128 -5.35 15.31 4.72
CA ILE A 128 -4.83 16.63 4.38
C ILE A 128 -5.97 17.59 3.96
N ALA A 129 -6.98 17.10 3.23
CA ALA A 129 -8.11 17.94 2.81
C ALA A 129 -8.93 18.49 3.98
N PHE A 130 -8.93 17.85 5.15
CA PHE A 130 -9.68 18.31 6.32
C PHE A 130 -8.79 19.03 7.34
N GLU A 131 -7.48 18.75 7.39
CA GLU A 131 -6.57 19.35 8.38
C GLU A 131 -5.84 20.61 7.90
N MET A 132 -5.69 20.80 6.58
CA MET A 132 -4.93 21.93 6.05
C MET A 132 -5.76 23.22 6.08
N ASP A 133 -5.19 24.34 6.51
CA ASP A 133 -5.92 25.61 6.56
C ASP A 133 -6.51 26.00 5.19
N LEU A 134 -7.72 26.55 5.20
CA LEU A 134 -8.39 27.03 4.00
C LEU A 134 -7.91 28.44 3.67
N PRO A 135 -7.33 28.69 2.48
CA PRO A 135 -6.94 30.04 2.08
C PRO A 135 -8.18 30.97 1.99
N GLU A 136 -8.01 32.23 2.37
CA GLU A 136 -9.09 33.21 2.32
C GLU A 136 -9.72 33.32 0.92
N GLY A 137 -11.04 33.45 0.87
CA GLY A 137 -11.81 33.56 -0.38
C GLY A 137 -11.86 32.29 -1.23
N LYS A 138 -11.44 31.14 -0.71
CA LYS A 138 -11.51 29.84 -1.40
C LYS A 138 -12.46 28.88 -0.69
N LYS A 139 -13.03 27.96 -1.47
CA LYS A 139 -13.68 26.75 -0.98
C LYS A 139 -12.83 25.52 -1.32
N ARG A 140 -12.97 24.45 -0.55
CA ARG A 140 -12.26 23.19 -0.80
C ARG A 140 -13.21 22.16 -1.38
N ILE A 141 -12.77 21.51 -2.43
CA ILE A 141 -13.51 20.42 -3.07
C ILE A 141 -12.72 19.12 -3.00
N LEU A 142 -13.43 18.01 -2.77
CA LEU A 142 -12.90 16.66 -2.82
C LEU A 142 -13.49 15.93 -4.04
N ASN A 143 -12.62 15.35 -4.86
CA ASN A 143 -13.01 14.43 -5.92
C ASN A 143 -12.93 12.99 -5.40
N VAL A 144 -14.02 12.22 -5.53
CA VAL A 144 -14.13 10.86 -4.98
C VAL A 144 -14.29 9.76 -6.04
N ALA A 145 -14.41 10.10 -7.33
CA ALA A 145 -14.85 9.13 -8.36
C ALA A 145 -13.74 8.22 -8.92
N ASN A 146 -12.54 8.76 -9.13
CA ASN A 146 -11.42 7.99 -9.72
C ASN A 146 -10.23 8.00 -8.77
N LYS A 147 -9.53 9.13 -8.73
CA LYS A 147 -8.39 9.35 -7.86
C LYS A 147 -8.76 10.37 -6.81
N VAL A 148 -8.88 9.90 -5.57
CA VAL A 148 -9.16 10.77 -4.43
C VAL A 148 -8.14 11.89 -4.40
N SER A 149 -8.62 13.11 -4.57
CA SER A 149 -7.81 14.32 -4.66
C SER A 149 -8.63 15.50 -4.16
N TYR A 150 -7.96 16.51 -3.64
CA TYR A 150 -8.62 17.74 -3.20
C TYR A 150 -7.96 18.95 -3.87
N ARG A 151 -8.73 20.04 -4.01
CA ARG A 151 -8.23 21.32 -4.49
C ARG A 151 -8.99 22.48 -3.86
N ASN A 152 -8.32 23.63 -3.74
CA ASN A 152 -8.93 24.87 -3.28
C ASN A 152 -9.29 25.71 -4.52
N VAL A 153 -10.55 26.07 -4.66
CA VAL A 153 -11.12 26.79 -5.80
C VAL A 153 -11.79 28.08 -5.33
N GLY A 154 -12.09 29.01 -6.24
CA GLY A 154 -12.86 30.22 -5.91
C GLY A 154 -14.29 29.87 -5.48
N HIS A 155 -14.94 30.77 -4.74
CA HIS A 155 -16.34 30.59 -4.31
C HIS A 155 -17.32 30.48 -5.48
N ASP A 156 -16.98 31.08 -6.62
CA ASP A 156 -17.69 31.06 -7.88
C ASP A 156 -17.50 29.78 -8.70
N TYR A 157 -16.67 28.85 -8.23
CA TYR A 157 -16.40 27.61 -8.95
C TYR A 157 -17.61 26.64 -8.93
N GLU A 158 -18.08 26.26 -10.12
CA GLU A 158 -19.08 25.21 -10.29
C GLU A 158 -18.46 23.81 -10.20
N ASN A 159 -18.98 23.00 -9.29
CA ASN A 159 -18.48 21.67 -9.04
C ASN A 159 -18.84 20.71 -10.17
N LYS A 160 -17.91 19.84 -10.54
CA LYS A 160 -18.20 18.72 -11.44
C LYS A 160 -19.02 17.65 -10.70
N GLU A 161 -19.66 16.76 -11.46
CA GLU A 161 -20.52 15.68 -10.92
C GLU A 161 -19.83 14.80 -9.87
N SER A 162 -18.50 14.62 -9.96
CA SER A 162 -17.68 13.81 -9.03
C SER A 162 -17.06 14.60 -7.88
N GLU A 163 -17.34 15.90 -7.79
CA GLU A 163 -16.74 16.81 -6.82
C GLU A 163 -17.77 17.24 -5.78
N ARG A 164 -17.32 17.32 -4.53
CA ARG A 164 -18.15 17.68 -3.39
C ARG A 164 -17.43 18.74 -2.56
N ASP A 165 -18.15 19.78 -2.18
CA ASP A 165 -17.63 20.86 -1.33
C ASP A 165 -17.41 20.32 0.09
N ILE A 166 -16.28 20.64 0.71
CA ILE A 166 -16.04 20.44 2.13
C ILE A 166 -16.40 21.74 2.85
N ASP A 167 -17.36 21.66 3.76
CA ASP A 167 -17.75 22.80 4.59
C ASP A 167 -16.55 23.36 5.36
N ALA A 168 -16.37 24.68 5.33
CA ALA A 168 -15.25 25.34 6.00
C ALA A 168 -15.21 25.05 7.51
N LYS A 169 -16.36 24.75 8.13
CA LYS A 169 -16.47 24.37 9.54
C LYS A 169 -15.81 23.03 9.87
N LEU A 170 -15.70 22.14 8.88
CA LEU A 170 -15.07 20.82 9.01
C LEU A 170 -13.58 20.87 8.69
N ILE A 171 -13.06 22.01 8.22
CA ILE A 171 -11.66 22.21 7.86
C ILE A 171 -10.95 22.89 9.02
N ASN A 172 -10.38 22.09 9.90
CA ASN A 172 -9.56 22.57 11.00
C ASN A 172 -8.57 21.49 11.44
N LYS A 173 -7.39 21.95 11.84
CA LYS A 173 -6.37 21.09 12.43
C LYS A 173 -6.91 20.48 13.73
N THR A 174 -6.75 19.17 13.87
CA THR A 174 -7.20 18.43 15.04
C THR A 174 -6.04 17.57 15.55
N ASP A 175 -5.87 17.54 16.87
CA ASP A 175 -4.88 16.68 17.52
C ASP A 175 -5.41 15.24 17.74
N SER A 176 -6.72 15.03 17.54
CA SER A 176 -7.40 13.75 17.67
C SER A 176 -7.78 13.17 16.31
N ASP A 177 -7.29 11.97 16.06
CA ASP A 177 -7.65 11.17 14.89
C ASP A 177 -9.15 10.80 14.90
N GLU A 178 -9.78 10.64 16.07
CA GLU A 178 -11.21 10.34 16.20
C GLU A 178 -12.08 11.53 15.78
N GLU A 179 -11.67 12.74 16.16
CA GLU A 179 -12.37 13.95 15.78
C GLU A 179 -12.29 14.17 14.27
N LEU A 180 -11.12 13.90 13.66
CA LEU A 180 -10.98 13.95 12.21
C LEU A 180 -11.90 12.92 11.51
N LEU A 181 -11.94 11.68 12.02
CA LEU A 181 -12.80 10.64 11.47
C LEU A 181 -14.27 11.07 11.49
N SER A 182 -14.72 11.65 12.61
CA SER A 182 -16.10 12.10 12.76
C SER A 182 -16.47 13.18 11.74
N LYS A 183 -15.59 14.17 11.50
CA LYS A 183 -15.78 15.22 10.49
C LYS A 183 -15.87 14.65 9.08
N VAL A 184 -15.00 13.68 8.76
CA VAL A 184 -15.00 13.03 7.44
C VAL A 184 -16.27 12.22 7.21
N LEU A 185 -16.74 11.48 8.23
CA LEU A 185 -17.98 10.69 8.15
C LEU A 185 -19.22 11.59 8.08
N GLU A 186 -19.26 12.67 8.86
CA GLU A 186 -20.31 13.69 8.79
C GLU A 186 -20.40 14.29 7.39
N TRP A 187 -19.25 14.69 6.83
CA TRP A 187 -19.17 15.19 5.46
C TRP A 187 -19.64 14.17 4.43
N ALA A 188 -19.20 12.91 4.55
CA ALA A 188 -19.55 11.84 3.63
C ALA A 188 -21.06 11.59 3.62
N ASN A 189 -21.68 11.57 4.80
CA ASN A 189 -23.13 11.42 4.97
C ASN A 189 -23.89 12.60 4.34
N SER A 190 -23.49 13.85 4.62
CA SER A 190 -24.13 15.04 4.04
C SER A 190 -24.04 15.10 2.51
N ASN A 191 -23.00 14.49 1.93
CA ASN A 191 -22.74 14.51 0.49
C ASN A 191 -23.16 13.23 -0.25
N ASN A 192 -23.81 12.28 0.44
CA ASN A 192 -24.15 10.95 -0.07
C ASN A 192 -22.95 10.21 -0.70
N VAL A 193 -21.78 10.32 -0.07
CA VAL A 193 -20.56 9.64 -0.48
C VAL A 193 -20.42 8.36 0.31
N ASP A 194 -20.20 7.23 -0.37
CA ASP A 194 -19.87 5.97 0.31
C ASP A 194 -18.55 6.14 1.09
N PRO A 195 -18.57 5.99 2.43
CA PRO A 195 -17.38 6.14 3.25
C PRO A 195 -16.25 5.22 2.79
N ASN A 196 -16.55 4.05 2.25
CA ASN A 196 -15.54 3.09 1.79
C ASN A 196 -14.61 3.63 0.69
N LEU A 197 -15.02 4.65 -0.06
CA LEU A 197 -14.19 5.30 -1.09
C LEU A 197 -13.07 6.15 -0.47
N LEU A 198 -13.24 6.59 0.78
CA LEU A 198 -12.32 7.46 1.51
C LEU A 198 -11.21 6.68 2.24
N PHE A 199 -11.39 5.37 2.39
CA PHE A 199 -10.45 4.48 3.08
C PHE A 199 -9.60 3.66 2.09
N VAL A 200 -8.42 3.25 2.55
CA VAL A 200 -7.49 2.32 1.94
C VAL A 200 -7.92 0.93 2.40
N ARG A 201 -8.34 0.06 1.48
CA ARG A 201 -8.70 -1.32 1.84
C ARG A 201 -7.42 -2.15 1.96
N PRO A 202 -7.06 -2.65 3.16
CA PRO A 202 -5.85 -3.47 3.35
C PRO A 202 -5.96 -4.86 2.69
N ASP A 203 -7.18 -5.36 2.53
CA ASP A 203 -7.45 -6.73 2.06
C ASP A 203 -7.42 -6.87 0.53
N LEU A 204 -7.26 -5.77 -0.22
CA LEU A 204 -7.24 -5.80 -1.68
C LEU A 204 -5.82 -5.46 -2.18
N PRO A 205 -5.24 -6.26 -3.10
CA PRO A 205 -4.00 -5.88 -3.77
C PRO A 205 -4.17 -4.48 -4.39
N PRO A 206 -3.10 -3.67 -4.53
CA PRO A 206 -3.19 -2.31 -5.05
C PRO A 206 -3.93 -2.34 -6.38
N TYR A 207 -5.20 -1.90 -6.32
CA TYR A 207 -6.13 -2.00 -7.41
C TYR A 207 -5.56 -1.11 -8.50
N LYS A 208 -5.16 -1.70 -9.64
CA LYS A 208 -4.98 -0.94 -10.87
C LYS A 208 -6.36 -0.39 -11.18
N GLU A 209 -6.56 0.89 -10.86
CA GLU A 209 -7.71 1.70 -11.26
C GLU A 209 -7.82 1.67 -12.78
N ASN A 210 -8.50 0.65 -13.29
CA ASN A 210 -9.02 0.65 -14.64
C ASN A 210 -10.52 0.43 -14.54
N ILE A 211 -11.21 1.53 -14.84
CA ILE A 211 -12.37 1.57 -15.72
C ILE A 211 -13.65 0.97 -15.12
N ARG A 212 -14.63 1.87 -14.95
CA ARG A 212 -16.05 1.64 -15.20
C ARG A 212 -16.43 0.17 -15.42
N SER A 213 -17.19 -0.39 -14.50
CA SER A 213 -18.39 -1.11 -14.93
C SER A 213 -19.40 -1.19 -13.80
N LYS A 214 -20.42 -0.34 -13.92
CA LYS A 214 -21.79 -0.79 -13.67
C LYS A 214 -22.00 -2.00 -14.56
N ASN A 215 -21.86 -3.18 -13.99
CA ASN A 215 -22.74 -4.33 -14.16
C ASN A 215 -22.03 -5.54 -13.59
N ASN A 216 -22.60 -6.05 -12.50
CA ASN A 216 -22.50 -7.46 -12.14
C ASN A 216 -22.70 -8.31 -13.40
N ILE A 217 -21.78 -9.23 -13.66
CA ILE A 217 -22.07 -10.65 -13.91
C ILE A 217 -20.74 -11.40 -13.70
N ASN A 218 -20.82 -12.40 -12.83
CA ASN A 218 -19.79 -13.41 -12.64
C ASN A 218 -19.39 -14.01 -14.00
N ASN A 219 -18.10 -13.99 -14.35
CA ASN A 219 -17.41 -15.13 -14.95
C ASN A 219 -15.92 -14.80 -15.18
N ASN A 220 -15.08 -15.80 -14.89
CA ASN A 220 -13.65 -15.84 -15.20
C ASN A 220 -13.40 -15.92 -16.72
N GLU A 221 -13.91 -14.98 -17.50
CA GLU A 221 -13.63 -14.94 -18.93
C GLU A 221 -12.41 -14.06 -19.19
N SER A 222 -11.49 -14.63 -19.99
CA SER A 222 -10.27 -13.97 -20.44
C SER A 222 -10.59 -12.62 -21.07
N LEU A 223 -9.77 -11.61 -20.82
CA LEU A 223 -9.84 -10.26 -21.41
C LEU A 223 -10.05 -10.29 -22.94
N MET A 224 -9.55 -11.35 -23.59
CA MET A 224 -9.75 -11.59 -25.02
C MET A 224 -11.21 -11.86 -25.40
N HIS A 225 -11.96 -12.58 -24.55
CA HIS A 225 -13.38 -12.88 -24.78
C HIS A 225 -14.23 -11.62 -24.66
N GLU A 226 -13.89 -10.73 -23.72
CA GLU A 226 -14.55 -9.44 -23.53
C GLU A 226 -14.31 -8.49 -24.71
N ILE A 227 -13.11 -8.48 -25.28
CA ILE A 227 -12.82 -7.71 -26.50
C ILE A 227 -13.59 -8.27 -27.70
N ILE A 228 -13.68 -9.60 -27.83
CA ILE A 228 -14.38 -10.25 -28.95
C ILE A 228 -15.89 -9.99 -28.88
N SER A 229 -16.48 -10.08 -27.68
CA SER A 229 -17.92 -9.88 -27.48
C SER A 229 -18.36 -8.41 -27.61
N ALA A 230 -17.43 -7.47 -27.44
CA ALA A 230 -17.70 -6.04 -27.62
C ALA A 230 -17.65 -5.55 -29.09
N LEU A 231 -17.18 -6.39 -30.03
CA LEU A 231 -17.06 -6.02 -31.44
C LEU A 231 -18.27 -6.50 -32.25
N SER A 232 -18.78 -5.66 -33.16
CA SER A 232 -19.82 -6.07 -34.11
C SER A 232 -19.28 -7.06 -35.15
N GLU A 233 -20.16 -7.86 -35.78
CA GLU A 233 -19.74 -8.83 -36.82
C GLU A 233 -18.94 -8.17 -37.96
N GLU A 234 -19.31 -6.94 -38.32
CA GLU A 234 -18.61 -6.17 -39.34
C GLU A 234 -17.19 -5.75 -38.88
N GLN A 235 -16.99 -5.46 -37.59
CA GLN A 235 -15.69 -5.13 -37.00
C GLN A 235 -14.82 -6.38 -36.82
N LEU A 236 -15.41 -7.49 -36.39
CA LEU A 236 -14.76 -8.80 -36.31
C LEU A 236 -14.15 -9.20 -37.66
N SER A 237 -14.88 -9.01 -38.77
CA SER A 237 -14.39 -9.31 -40.12
C SER A 237 -13.08 -8.58 -40.49
N ARG A 238 -12.84 -7.38 -39.93
CA ARG A 238 -11.64 -6.57 -40.16
C ARG A 238 -10.48 -6.96 -39.25
N VAL A 239 -10.75 -7.60 -38.12
CA VAL A 239 -9.78 -8.02 -37.09
C VAL A 239 -9.27 -9.46 -37.32
N VAL A 240 -9.95 -10.26 -38.16
CA VAL A 240 -9.55 -11.64 -38.51
C VAL A 240 -8.18 -11.68 -39.21
N LEU A 241 -7.87 -10.71 -40.08
CA LEU A 241 -6.61 -10.67 -40.84
C LEU A 241 -5.35 -10.57 -39.95
N PRO A 242 -5.28 -9.66 -38.95
CA PRO A 242 -4.17 -9.65 -38.00
C PRO A 242 -4.06 -10.91 -37.12
N LEU A 243 -5.19 -11.50 -36.72
CA LEU A 243 -5.20 -12.65 -35.82
C LEU A 243 -4.69 -13.94 -36.49
N ASP A 244 -5.01 -14.14 -37.77
CA ASP A 244 -4.49 -15.27 -38.54
C ASP A 244 -2.98 -15.17 -38.78
N VAL A 245 -2.45 -13.96 -38.95
CA VAL A 245 -1.01 -13.71 -39.07
C VAL A 245 -0.28 -14.04 -37.77
N ILE A 246 -0.82 -13.65 -36.61
CA ILE A 246 -0.25 -13.98 -35.29
C ILE A 246 -0.29 -15.49 -35.05
N LYS A 247 -1.41 -16.15 -35.37
CA LYS A 247 -1.54 -17.62 -35.21
C LYS A 247 -0.55 -18.38 -36.08
N LYS A 248 -0.25 -17.87 -37.28
CA LYS A 248 0.75 -18.45 -38.19
C LYS A 248 2.20 -18.19 -37.74
N LEU A 249 2.45 -17.10 -37.01
CA LEU A 249 3.74 -16.78 -36.40
C LEU A 249 4.01 -17.56 -35.10
N MET A 250 2.98 -17.89 -34.33
CA MET A 250 3.10 -18.70 -33.10
C MET A 250 3.21 -20.21 -33.33
N GLY A 251 2.95 -20.68 -34.55
CA GLY A 251 3.06 -22.10 -34.95
C GLY A 251 4.42 -22.49 -35.55
N ARG A 252 5.49 -21.73 -35.26
CA ARG A 252 6.88 -22.06 -35.61
C ARG A 252 7.70 -22.27 -34.35
#